data_AF-A0A3S4E097-F1
#
_entry.id   AF-A0A3S4E097-F1
#
_cell.length_a   1.000
_cell.length_b   1.000
_cell.length_c   1.000
_cell.angle_alpha   90.00
_cell.angle_beta   90.00
_cell.angle_gamma   90.00
#
_symmetry.space_group_name_H-M   'P 1'
#
loop_
_entity.id
_entity.type
_entity.pdbx_description
1 polymer ?
#
loop_
_entity_poly.entity_id
_entity_poly.type
_entity_poly.pdbx_seq_one_letter_code
_entity_poly.pdbx_strand_id
1 'polypeptide(L)'
;MTKQTTKFKLALVALVALVALAISGSLFGEVALAAPGAGSYEAGGGLAPGADSVAVGAGAATDALTDRQTALGVNATTQGRGSTAVGMNAGATGTESAALGNEAKASGDFSTAAGYYASASGVQATAIGEEASASADNASAFGSKSKASGVNSVALGVGSVATEDNAVSIGAPDATRKMTNMTDGVAATDGATVGQLNTAAKTLQDGIDANKTAIGVNAGAIADQRLALDKAQLAADQAGTAAVNAQAGADAAATAAANAQAGVEKNGADIAIHQQAIDKAQQQGQQNASDIAANKTLTEGAQKSADLAQATANTATTAAAGAQLTADKAQAGVDDNAQKIAKNSSDIGSNTQQIADTTNKFNQFAEATTNTTSELDGKLTQQAGQLNRVDTQTQSNTRSIGQLSSRMDQFDTRLGQQDAKINHLNKRLNAGVASAFAMSQIPQVMTPGASMFGIGGGTFHDSSAVAMGLSTATQGGMVVKFSGTANTQGDYGLGAGVGWQF
;
A
#
# COMPACT_ATOMS: atom_id res chain seq x y z
N MET A 1 -89.11 -40.39 -14.79
CA MET A 1 -87.94 -40.50 -15.69
C MET A 1 -87.69 -39.16 -16.43
N THR A 2 -87.60 -38.05 -15.70
CA THR A 2 -87.71 -36.68 -16.26
C THR A 2 -86.46 -35.82 -16.07
N LYS A 3 -85.35 -36.39 -15.56
CA LYS A 3 -84.07 -35.69 -15.37
C LYS A 3 -83.00 -36.03 -16.43
N GLN A 4 -83.20 -37.05 -17.27
CA GLN A 4 -82.23 -37.44 -18.31
C GLN A 4 -82.45 -36.70 -19.64
N THR A 5 -83.66 -36.22 -19.91
CA THR A 5 -84.02 -35.50 -21.15
C THR A 5 -83.55 -34.04 -21.17
N THR A 6 -83.35 -33.40 -20.01
CA THR A 6 -82.88 -32.00 -19.94
C THR A 6 -81.38 -31.88 -20.16
N LYS A 7 -80.57 -32.85 -19.70
CA LYS A 7 -79.12 -32.87 -19.93
C LYS A 7 -78.75 -33.15 -21.39
N PHE A 8 -79.55 -33.96 -22.10
CA PHE A 8 -79.35 -34.22 -23.53
C PHE A 8 -79.69 -33.02 -24.41
N LYS A 9 -80.72 -32.23 -24.07
CA LYS A 9 -81.06 -31.00 -24.82
C LYS A 9 -80.03 -29.89 -24.63
N LEU A 10 -79.46 -29.75 -23.42
CA LEU A 10 -78.41 -28.74 -23.18
C LEU A 10 -77.08 -29.11 -23.85
N ALA A 11 -76.72 -30.41 -23.88
CA ALA A 11 -75.54 -30.89 -24.58
C ALA A 11 -75.69 -30.80 -26.12
N LEU A 12 -76.88 -31.05 -26.66
CA LEU A 12 -77.12 -30.91 -28.10
C LEU A 12 -77.14 -29.44 -28.56
N VAL A 13 -77.66 -28.52 -27.74
CA VAL A 13 -77.61 -27.07 -28.03
C VAL A 13 -76.19 -26.51 -27.91
N ALA A 14 -75.38 -27.00 -26.96
CA ALA A 14 -73.96 -26.63 -26.85
C ALA A 14 -73.10 -27.20 -27.99
N LEU A 15 -73.40 -28.43 -28.46
CA LEU A 15 -72.71 -29.04 -29.59
C LEU A 15 -73.08 -28.37 -30.92
N VAL A 16 -74.35 -27.98 -31.10
CA VAL A 16 -74.81 -27.23 -32.28
C VAL A 16 -74.27 -25.80 -32.29
N ALA A 17 -74.09 -25.16 -31.12
CA ALA A 17 -73.42 -23.85 -31.03
C ALA A 17 -71.90 -23.93 -31.30
N LEU A 18 -71.21 -24.98 -30.86
CA LEU A 18 -69.79 -25.19 -31.18
C LEU A 18 -69.55 -25.55 -32.65
N VAL A 19 -70.46 -26.32 -33.26
CA VAL A 19 -70.39 -26.69 -34.68
C VAL A 19 -70.81 -25.52 -35.58
N ALA A 20 -71.70 -24.61 -35.13
CA ALA A 20 -72.00 -23.37 -35.83
C ALA A 20 -70.84 -22.36 -35.82
N LEU A 21 -69.98 -22.37 -34.79
CA LEU A 21 -68.74 -21.57 -34.76
C LEU A 21 -67.60 -22.16 -35.62
N ALA A 22 -67.66 -23.47 -35.92
CA ALA A 22 -66.61 -24.18 -36.66
C ALA A 22 -66.88 -24.30 -38.18
N ILE A 23 -68.08 -23.98 -38.66
CA ILE A 23 -68.46 -24.11 -40.09
C ILE A 23 -68.55 -22.75 -40.82
N SER A 24 -68.39 -21.61 -40.13
CA SER A 24 -68.25 -20.30 -40.78
C SER A 24 -66.82 -19.97 -41.25
N GLY A 25 -65.86 -20.88 -41.09
CA GLY A 25 -64.43 -20.61 -41.28
C GLY A 25 -63.74 -21.30 -42.46
N SER A 26 -64.48 -21.89 -43.41
CA SER A 26 -63.82 -22.63 -44.51
C SER A 26 -64.60 -22.59 -45.83
N LEU A 27 -64.67 -21.42 -46.47
CA LEU A 27 -64.82 -21.29 -47.92
C LEU A 27 -64.58 -19.83 -48.31
N PHE A 28 -63.68 -19.59 -49.25
CA PHE A 28 -63.05 -18.32 -49.65
C PHE A 28 -61.80 -17.97 -48.83
N GLY A 29 -60.65 -18.03 -49.52
CA GLY A 29 -59.38 -17.50 -49.04
C GLY A 29 -59.46 -15.97 -48.99
N GLU A 30 -59.98 -15.47 -47.89
CA GLU A 30 -59.71 -14.15 -47.35
C GLU A 30 -59.26 -14.46 -45.92
N VAL A 31 -58.03 -14.07 -45.55
CA VAL A 31 -57.70 -13.96 -44.13
C VAL A 31 -58.83 -13.11 -43.57
N ALA A 32 -59.62 -13.63 -42.63
CA ALA A 32 -60.57 -12.81 -41.91
C ALA A 32 -59.73 -11.75 -41.18
N LEU A 33 -59.53 -10.59 -41.81
CA LEU A 33 -59.01 -9.41 -41.14
C LEU A 33 -59.97 -9.20 -39.98
N ALA A 34 -59.46 -9.36 -38.76
CA ALA A 34 -60.21 -9.03 -37.57
C ALA A 34 -60.83 -7.64 -37.80
N ALA A 35 -62.15 -7.52 -37.60
CA ALA A 35 -62.84 -6.28 -37.88
C ALA A 35 -62.14 -5.12 -37.13
N PRO A 36 -62.02 -3.93 -37.75
CA PRO A 36 -61.38 -2.80 -37.11
C PRO A 36 -62.04 -2.48 -35.76
N GLY A 37 -61.22 -2.15 -34.77
CA GLY A 37 -61.69 -1.76 -33.43
C GLY A 37 -62.50 -0.45 -33.46
N ALA A 38 -63.34 -0.25 -32.45
CA ALA A 38 -64.07 1.02 -32.32
C ALA A 38 -63.09 2.20 -32.22
N GLY A 39 -63.25 3.23 -33.06
CA GLY A 39 -62.35 4.39 -33.08
C GLY A 39 -60.98 4.15 -33.72
N SER A 40 -60.76 2.99 -34.38
CA SER A 40 -59.48 2.70 -35.01
C SER A 40 -59.28 3.42 -36.35
N TYR A 41 -58.01 3.52 -36.77
CA TYR A 41 -57.61 4.05 -38.07
C TYR A 41 -56.66 3.07 -38.78
N GLU A 42 -57.01 2.71 -40.01
CA GLU A 42 -56.21 1.82 -40.86
C GLU A 42 -55.88 2.52 -42.18
N ALA A 43 -54.62 2.48 -42.62
CA ALA A 43 -54.21 2.97 -43.93
C ALA A 43 -53.05 2.16 -44.54
N GLY A 44 -52.97 2.12 -45.86
CA GLY A 44 -51.84 1.53 -46.59
C GLY A 44 -51.65 0.02 -46.37
N GLY A 45 -52.70 -0.72 -46.01
CA GLY A 45 -52.63 -2.16 -45.72
C GLY A 45 -52.32 -2.52 -44.26
N GLY A 46 -52.56 -1.59 -43.33
CA GLY A 46 -52.48 -1.85 -41.89
C GLY A 46 -53.76 -2.52 -41.34
N LEU A 47 -53.63 -3.19 -40.20
CA LEU A 47 -54.68 -3.91 -39.46
C LEU A 47 -54.71 -3.43 -38.00
N ALA A 48 -55.81 -2.78 -37.58
CA ALA A 48 -56.00 -2.20 -36.26
C ALA A 48 -57.28 -2.71 -35.57
N PRO A 49 -57.31 -3.98 -35.11
CA PRO A 49 -58.49 -4.60 -34.49
C PRO A 49 -58.75 -4.14 -33.05
N GLY A 50 -57.77 -3.55 -32.36
CA GLY A 50 -57.94 -2.97 -31.03
C GLY A 50 -58.68 -1.63 -31.08
N ALA A 51 -59.46 -1.29 -30.04
CA ALA A 51 -60.15 0.00 -29.97
C ALA A 51 -59.14 1.15 -29.89
N ASP A 52 -59.51 2.32 -30.43
CA ASP A 52 -58.70 3.54 -30.47
C ASP A 52 -57.26 3.34 -31.01
N SER A 53 -57.07 2.34 -31.88
CA SER A 53 -55.74 1.95 -32.37
C SER A 53 -55.50 2.44 -33.80
N VAL A 54 -54.23 2.65 -34.15
CA VAL A 54 -53.80 3.18 -35.45
C VAL A 54 -52.83 2.20 -36.10
N ALA A 55 -53.12 1.74 -37.31
CA ALA A 55 -52.21 0.92 -38.12
C ALA A 55 -52.02 1.52 -39.52
N VAL A 56 -50.79 1.91 -39.86
CA VAL A 56 -50.48 2.54 -41.15
C VAL A 56 -49.24 1.90 -41.79
N GLY A 57 -49.43 1.31 -42.97
CA GLY A 57 -48.38 0.67 -43.76
C GLY A 57 -48.66 -0.81 -44.01
N ALA A 58 -48.11 -1.35 -45.09
CA ALA A 58 -48.37 -2.73 -45.50
C ALA A 58 -47.89 -3.70 -44.41
N GLY A 59 -48.81 -4.52 -43.90
CA GLY A 59 -48.51 -5.48 -42.83
C GLY A 59 -48.34 -4.84 -41.44
N ALA A 60 -48.56 -3.53 -41.28
CA ALA A 60 -48.62 -2.91 -39.96
C ALA A 60 -49.78 -3.54 -39.17
N ALA A 61 -49.55 -3.98 -37.93
CA ALA A 61 -50.55 -4.72 -37.16
C ALA A 61 -50.58 -4.28 -35.69
N THR A 62 -51.78 -4.14 -35.15
CA THR A 62 -52.04 -4.03 -33.71
C THR A 62 -52.74 -5.31 -33.23
N ASP A 63 -52.65 -5.60 -31.93
CA ASP A 63 -53.32 -6.77 -31.33
C ASP A 63 -54.82 -6.51 -31.11
N ALA A 64 -55.66 -7.55 -31.23
CA ALA A 64 -57.11 -7.45 -31.06
C ALA A 64 -57.57 -7.48 -29.59
N LEU A 65 -56.68 -7.87 -28.68
CA LEU A 65 -56.95 -8.03 -27.25
C LEU A 65 -56.54 -6.79 -26.44
N THR A 66 -55.90 -5.81 -27.07
CA THR A 66 -55.43 -4.58 -26.42
C THR A 66 -55.81 -3.35 -27.22
N ASP A 67 -55.95 -2.21 -26.53
CA ASP A 67 -56.45 -0.96 -27.12
C ASP A 67 -55.37 0.14 -27.10
N ARG A 68 -55.65 1.24 -27.82
CA ARG A 68 -54.82 2.45 -27.87
C ARG A 68 -53.41 2.22 -28.44
N GLN A 69 -53.28 1.31 -29.38
CA GLN A 69 -52.00 0.96 -30.02
C GLN A 69 -51.71 1.85 -31.23
N THR A 70 -50.44 2.10 -31.54
CA THR A 70 -50.04 2.83 -32.76
C THR A 70 -48.92 2.08 -33.48
N ALA A 71 -49.21 1.48 -34.63
CA ALA A 71 -48.26 0.84 -35.53
C ALA A 71 -48.13 1.65 -36.83
N LEU A 72 -46.96 2.24 -37.09
CA LEU A 72 -46.67 3.04 -38.27
C LEU A 72 -45.40 2.54 -38.97
N GLY A 73 -45.54 1.89 -40.12
CA GLY A 73 -44.44 1.36 -40.92
C GLY A 73 -44.75 -0.02 -41.48
N VAL A 74 -44.04 -0.41 -42.54
CA VAL A 74 -44.20 -1.75 -43.15
C VAL A 74 -43.84 -2.81 -42.11
N ASN A 75 -44.78 -3.72 -41.83
CA ASN A 75 -44.69 -4.74 -40.78
C ASN A 75 -44.45 -4.22 -39.35
N ALA A 76 -44.73 -2.94 -39.06
CA ALA A 76 -44.70 -2.45 -37.68
C ALA A 76 -45.74 -3.21 -36.85
N THR A 77 -45.35 -3.74 -35.69
CA THR A 77 -46.24 -4.56 -34.86
C THR A 77 -46.34 -3.99 -33.45
N THR A 78 -47.56 -3.90 -32.94
CA THR A 78 -47.87 -3.53 -31.55
C THR A 78 -48.69 -4.65 -30.91
N GLN A 79 -48.44 -4.93 -29.62
CA GLN A 79 -49.23 -5.92 -28.86
C GLN A 79 -49.63 -5.44 -27.47
N GLY A 80 -48.83 -4.57 -26.86
CA GLY A 80 -49.15 -4.02 -25.54
C GLY A 80 -50.19 -2.92 -25.61
N ARG A 81 -51.06 -2.85 -24.59
CA ARG A 81 -52.03 -1.75 -24.48
C ARG A 81 -51.30 -0.41 -24.42
N GLY A 82 -51.71 0.57 -25.23
CA GLY A 82 -51.03 1.88 -25.27
C GLY A 82 -49.65 1.89 -25.93
N SER A 83 -49.24 0.79 -26.58
CA SER A 83 -47.90 0.70 -27.19
C SER A 83 -47.80 1.45 -28.52
N THR A 84 -46.59 1.90 -28.87
CA THR A 84 -46.31 2.63 -30.11
C THR A 84 -45.11 2.03 -30.84
N ALA A 85 -45.28 1.56 -32.06
CA ALA A 85 -44.22 1.11 -32.95
C ALA A 85 -44.17 1.99 -34.21
N VAL A 86 -43.04 2.65 -34.45
CA VAL A 86 -42.81 3.52 -35.62
C VAL A 86 -41.53 3.11 -36.34
N GLY A 87 -41.64 2.59 -37.56
CA GLY A 87 -40.53 2.11 -38.37
C GLY A 87 -40.85 0.78 -39.05
N MET A 88 -40.11 0.46 -40.12
CA MET A 88 -40.21 -0.84 -40.77
C MET A 88 -39.78 -1.93 -39.78
N ASN A 89 -40.63 -2.95 -39.61
CA ASN A 89 -40.41 -4.07 -38.66
C ASN A 89 -40.24 -3.63 -37.19
N ALA A 90 -40.63 -2.41 -36.81
CA ALA A 90 -40.62 -1.97 -35.41
C ALA A 90 -41.61 -2.81 -34.59
N GLY A 91 -41.24 -3.23 -33.37
CA GLY A 91 -42.05 -4.08 -32.51
C GLY A 91 -42.20 -3.54 -31.10
N ALA A 92 -43.39 -3.10 -30.71
CA ALA A 92 -43.70 -2.67 -29.35
C ALA A 92 -44.69 -3.66 -28.70
N THR A 93 -44.17 -4.67 -28.00
CA THR A 93 -44.99 -5.76 -27.43
C THR A 93 -45.28 -5.60 -25.95
N GLY A 94 -44.52 -4.77 -25.24
CA GLY A 94 -44.78 -4.42 -23.85
C GLY A 94 -45.95 -3.43 -23.70
N THR A 95 -46.65 -3.49 -22.57
CA THR A 95 -47.69 -2.52 -22.22
C THR A 95 -47.07 -1.13 -22.12
N GLU A 96 -47.69 -0.11 -22.72
CA GLU A 96 -47.20 1.27 -22.72
C GLU A 96 -45.74 1.40 -23.20
N SER A 97 -45.28 0.50 -24.08
CA SER A 97 -43.93 0.52 -24.63
C SER A 97 -43.84 1.32 -25.93
N ALA A 98 -42.65 1.83 -26.26
CA ALA A 98 -42.39 2.62 -27.46
C ALA A 98 -41.19 2.10 -28.24
N ALA A 99 -41.40 1.61 -29.46
CA ALA A 99 -40.36 1.18 -30.41
C ALA A 99 -40.27 2.17 -31.58
N LEU A 100 -39.20 2.97 -31.64
CA LEU A 100 -39.04 4.08 -32.57
C LEU A 100 -37.77 3.88 -33.43
N GLY A 101 -37.93 3.33 -34.62
CA GLY A 101 -36.84 3.05 -35.55
C GLY A 101 -37.07 1.75 -36.31
N ASN A 102 -36.41 1.60 -37.46
CA ASN A 102 -36.44 0.33 -38.19
C ASN A 102 -35.89 -0.79 -37.29
N GLU A 103 -36.63 -1.90 -37.20
CA GLU A 103 -36.28 -3.07 -36.34
C GLU A 103 -36.13 -2.76 -34.84
N ALA A 104 -36.57 -1.59 -34.36
CA ALA A 104 -36.57 -1.28 -32.93
C ALA A 104 -37.53 -2.21 -32.17
N LYS A 105 -37.15 -2.70 -31.00
CA LYS A 105 -37.92 -3.66 -30.19
C LYS A 105 -38.07 -3.21 -28.74
N ALA A 106 -39.29 -2.85 -28.36
CA ALA A 106 -39.64 -2.48 -27.00
C ALA A 106 -40.58 -3.55 -26.40
N SER A 107 -39.99 -4.61 -25.83
CA SER A 107 -40.72 -5.79 -25.38
C SER A 107 -41.01 -5.85 -23.89
N GLY A 108 -40.32 -5.04 -23.08
CA GLY A 108 -40.64 -4.87 -21.67
C GLY A 108 -41.82 -3.91 -21.46
N ASP A 109 -42.59 -4.11 -20.41
CA ASP A 109 -43.64 -3.15 -20.03
C ASP A 109 -43.00 -1.80 -19.67
N PHE A 110 -43.63 -0.71 -20.11
CA PHE A 110 -43.15 0.67 -19.97
C PHE A 110 -41.77 0.93 -20.60
N SER A 111 -41.30 0.06 -21.52
CA SER A 111 -39.98 0.17 -22.11
C SER A 111 -39.95 1.11 -23.33
N THR A 112 -38.79 1.71 -23.60
CA THR A 112 -38.57 2.57 -24.78
C THR A 112 -37.34 2.10 -25.54
N ALA A 113 -37.48 1.76 -26.82
CA ALA A 113 -36.39 1.44 -27.72
C ALA A 113 -36.41 2.43 -28.90
N ALA A 114 -35.40 3.29 -29.02
CA ALA A 114 -35.30 4.30 -30.06
C ALA A 114 -33.97 4.20 -30.83
N GLY A 115 -34.02 3.86 -32.10
CA GLY A 115 -32.86 3.66 -32.97
C GLY A 115 -32.97 2.39 -33.84
N TYR A 116 -32.17 2.32 -34.90
CA TYR A 116 -32.09 1.12 -35.74
C TYR A 116 -31.63 -0.07 -34.90
N TYR A 117 -32.41 -1.16 -34.85
CA TYR A 117 -32.14 -2.32 -33.97
C TYR A 117 -32.02 -2.02 -32.47
N ALA A 118 -32.52 -0.88 -31.97
CA ALA A 118 -32.56 -0.64 -30.53
C ALA A 118 -33.47 -1.69 -29.85
N SER A 119 -33.06 -2.21 -28.69
CA SER A 119 -33.78 -3.27 -27.97
C SER A 119 -33.91 -2.94 -26.48
N ALA A 120 -35.14 -2.74 -26.01
CA ALA A 120 -35.46 -2.54 -24.60
C ALA A 120 -36.38 -3.68 -24.12
N SER A 121 -35.77 -4.72 -23.54
CA SER A 121 -36.47 -5.95 -23.15
C SER A 121 -36.79 -6.08 -21.67
N GLY A 122 -36.11 -5.31 -20.81
CA GLY A 122 -36.46 -5.23 -19.39
C GLY A 122 -37.68 -4.36 -19.14
N VAL A 123 -38.37 -4.59 -18.02
CA VAL A 123 -39.46 -3.72 -17.56
C VAL A 123 -38.88 -2.33 -17.26
N GLN A 124 -39.54 -1.26 -17.72
CA GLN A 124 -39.07 0.13 -17.59
C GLN A 124 -37.69 0.39 -18.23
N ALA A 125 -37.22 -0.50 -19.11
CA ALA A 125 -35.93 -0.34 -19.76
C ALA A 125 -35.95 0.74 -20.86
N THR A 126 -34.86 1.48 -21.01
CA THR A 126 -34.71 2.50 -22.06
C THR A 126 -33.46 2.23 -22.89
N ALA A 127 -33.60 2.04 -24.19
CA ALA A 127 -32.50 1.86 -25.13
C ALA A 127 -32.57 2.93 -26.23
N ILE A 128 -31.60 3.85 -26.27
CA ILE A 128 -31.53 4.92 -27.27
C ILE A 128 -30.19 4.87 -28.00
N GLY A 129 -30.24 4.58 -29.30
CA GLY A 129 -29.07 4.44 -30.17
C GLY A 129 -29.20 3.24 -31.09
N GLU A 130 -28.46 3.25 -32.20
CA GLU A 130 -28.37 2.10 -33.09
C GLU A 130 -27.80 0.88 -32.35
N GLU A 131 -28.49 -0.25 -32.39
CA GLU A 131 -28.14 -1.48 -31.65
C GLU A 131 -27.98 -1.28 -30.11
N ALA A 132 -28.54 -0.20 -29.53
CA ALA A 132 -28.55 -0.03 -28.08
C ALA A 132 -29.40 -1.13 -27.43
N SER A 133 -28.93 -1.72 -26.32
CA SER A 133 -29.59 -2.85 -25.68
C SER A 133 -29.74 -2.61 -24.17
N ALA A 134 -30.97 -2.45 -23.71
CA ALA A 134 -31.33 -2.40 -22.30
C ALA A 134 -32.13 -3.66 -21.93
N SER A 135 -31.44 -4.63 -21.34
CA SER A 135 -31.92 -6.01 -21.21
C SER A 135 -32.44 -6.39 -19.82
N ALA A 136 -32.12 -5.60 -18.80
CA ALA A 136 -32.56 -5.79 -17.42
C ALA A 136 -33.61 -4.73 -17.02
N ASP A 137 -34.34 -5.00 -15.94
CA ASP A 137 -35.36 -4.09 -15.44
C ASP A 137 -34.74 -2.76 -14.97
N ASN A 138 -35.41 -1.65 -15.28
CA ASN A 138 -34.94 -0.29 -15.03
C ASN A 138 -33.59 0.07 -15.68
N ALA A 139 -33.08 -0.77 -16.61
CA ALA A 139 -31.81 -0.51 -17.26
C ALA A 139 -31.93 0.57 -18.33
N SER A 140 -30.92 1.42 -18.46
CA SER A 140 -30.86 2.49 -19.47
C SER A 140 -29.59 2.41 -20.30
N ALA A 141 -29.71 2.25 -21.61
CA ALA A 141 -28.62 2.20 -22.57
C ALA A 141 -28.71 3.42 -23.51
N PHE A 142 -27.75 4.35 -23.40
CA PHE A 142 -27.68 5.56 -24.21
C PHE A 142 -26.40 5.57 -25.07
N GLY A 143 -26.56 5.41 -26.38
CA GLY A 143 -25.48 5.40 -27.37
C GLY A 143 -25.55 4.18 -28.27
N SER A 144 -25.02 4.30 -29.49
CA SER A 144 -24.92 3.15 -30.41
C SER A 144 -24.15 2.00 -29.77
N LYS A 145 -24.69 0.78 -29.84
CA LYS A 145 -24.12 -0.45 -29.26
C LYS A 145 -23.89 -0.40 -27.75
N SER A 146 -24.51 0.56 -27.05
CA SER A 146 -24.51 0.58 -25.59
C SER A 146 -25.31 -0.60 -25.04
N LYS A 147 -24.83 -1.23 -23.96
CA LYS A 147 -25.44 -2.42 -23.38
C LYS A 147 -25.60 -2.27 -21.87
N ALA A 148 -26.84 -2.16 -21.40
CA ALA A 148 -27.19 -2.17 -20.00
C ALA A 148 -27.86 -3.51 -19.65
N SER A 149 -27.16 -4.34 -18.86
CA SER A 149 -27.61 -5.68 -18.47
C SER A 149 -27.64 -5.91 -16.95
N GLY A 150 -27.19 -4.94 -16.14
CA GLY A 150 -27.48 -4.91 -14.71
C GLY A 150 -28.84 -4.28 -14.43
N VAL A 151 -29.53 -4.74 -13.38
CA VAL A 151 -30.79 -4.13 -12.92
C VAL A 151 -30.52 -2.71 -12.44
N ASN A 152 -31.37 -1.75 -12.82
CA ASN A 152 -31.22 -0.34 -12.46
C ASN A 152 -29.84 0.24 -12.87
N SER A 153 -29.27 -0.26 -13.98
CA SER A 153 -27.96 0.18 -14.48
C SER A 153 -28.09 1.19 -15.62
N VAL A 154 -27.04 1.99 -15.84
CA VAL A 154 -26.97 2.95 -16.95
C VAL A 154 -25.68 2.73 -17.75
N ALA A 155 -25.80 2.38 -19.03
CA ALA A 155 -24.69 2.39 -19.98
C ALA A 155 -24.71 3.69 -20.80
N LEU A 156 -23.75 4.58 -20.56
CA LEU A 156 -23.69 5.92 -21.14
C LEU A 156 -22.53 6.05 -22.14
N GLY A 157 -22.84 6.25 -23.41
CA GLY A 157 -21.89 6.40 -24.51
C GLY A 157 -21.85 5.21 -25.47
N VAL A 158 -21.30 5.43 -26.67
CA VAL A 158 -21.20 4.41 -27.74
C VAL A 158 -20.40 3.20 -27.27
N GLY A 159 -20.95 2.00 -27.36
CA GLY A 159 -20.27 0.76 -26.94
C GLY A 159 -20.04 0.64 -25.43
N SER A 160 -20.63 1.50 -24.58
CA SER A 160 -20.54 1.35 -23.13
C SER A 160 -21.27 0.09 -22.66
N VAL A 161 -20.74 -0.57 -21.64
CA VAL A 161 -21.30 -1.80 -21.08
C VAL A 161 -21.48 -1.63 -19.57
N ALA A 162 -22.73 -1.72 -19.11
CA ALA A 162 -23.10 -1.70 -17.69
C ALA A 162 -23.64 -3.09 -17.30
N THR A 163 -22.79 -3.92 -16.69
CA THR A 163 -23.16 -5.27 -16.23
C THR A 163 -23.52 -5.33 -14.75
N GLU A 164 -23.16 -4.30 -13.98
CA GLU A 164 -23.38 -4.25 -12.54
C GLU A 164 -24.72 -3.59 -12.21
N ASP A 165 -25.44 -4.14 -11.24
CA ASP A 165 -26.68 -3.57 -10.76
C ASP A 165 -26.43 -2.22 -10.07
N ASN A 166 -27.35 -1.26 -10.21
CA ASN A 166 -27.28 0.07 -9.59
C ASN A 166 -26.01 0.87 -9.96
N ALA A 167 -25.43 0.65 -11.15
CA ALA A 167 -24.20 1.30 -11.59
C ALA A 167 -24.38 2.11 -12.87
N VAL A 168 -23.61 3.20 -13.00
CA VAL A 168 -23.46 3.96 -14.24
C VAL A 168 -22.10 3.63 -14.86
N SER A 169 -22.10 2.97 -16.01
CA SER A 169 -20.91 2.74 -16.81
C SER A 169 -20.80 3.76 -17.94
N ILE A 170 -19.70 4.51 -17.96
CA ILE A 170 -19.38 5.45 -19.04
C ILE A 170 -18.46 4.85 -20.12
N GLY A 171 -18.26 3.52 -20.11
CA GLY A 171 -17.28 2.86 -20.98
C GLY A 171 -17.43 1.34 -20.98
N ALA A 172 -16.37 0.65 -21.36
CA ALA A 172 -16.21 -0.80 -21.26
C ALA A 172 -14.79 -1.11 -20.74
N PRO A 173 -14.46 -2.38 -20.38
CA PRO A 173 -13.16 -2.73 -19.81
C PRO A 173 -11.95 -2.17 -20.57
N ASP A 174 -12.00 -2.21 -21.90
CA ASP A 174 -10.93 -1.71 -22.78
C ASP A 174 -11.28 -0.39 -23.49
N ALA A 175 -12.40 0.25 -23.10
CA ALA A 175 -12.90 1.49 -23.71
C ALA A 175 -13.34 2.47 -22.61
N THR A 176 -12.38 2.95 -21.82
CA THR A 176 -12.62 3.92 -20.74
C THR A 176 -12.82 5.33 -21.29
N ARG A 177 -13.53 6.16 -20.53
CA ARG A 177 -13.74 7.58 -20.85
C ARG A 177 -13.34 8.46 -19.68
N LYS A 178 -12.91 9.68 -20.01
CA LYS A 178 -12.67 10.73 -19.01
C LYS A 178 -14.01 11.40 -18.67
N MET A 179 -14.25 11.61 -17.38
CA MET A 179 -15.27 12.54 -16.91
C MET A 179 -14.61 13.92 -16.75
N THR A 180 -15.08 14.91 -17.51
CA THR A 180 -14.49 16.26 -17.52
C THR A 180 -15.53 17.30 -17.12
N ASN A 181 -15.07 18.50 -16.76
CA ASN A 181 -15.93 19.59 -16.27
C ASN A 181 -16.71 19.25 -14.98
N MET A 182 -16.13 18.41 -14.13
CA MET A 182 -16.65 18.14 -12.79
C MET A 182 -16.28 19.30 -11.86
N THR A 183 -17.26 19.83 -11.12
CA THR A 183 -17.02 20.68 -9.96
C THR A 183 -16.56 19.84 -8.78
N ASP A 184 -15.80 20.44 -7.86
CA ASP A 184 -15.32 19.79 -6.65
C ASP A 184 -16.48 19.21 -5.83
N GLY A 185 -16.32 17.96 -5.41
CA GLY A 185 -17.28 17.28 -4.55
C GLY A 185 -17.29 17.87 -3.14
N VAL A 186 -18.46 17.98 -2.54
CA VAL A 186 -18.64 18.54 -1.18
C VAL A 186 -19.15 17.47 -0.22
N ALA A 187 -20.09 16.64 -0.66
CA ALA A 187 -20.60 15.51 0.12
C ALA A 187 -19.72 14.27 -0.03
N ALA A 188 -19.84 13.33 0.91
CA ALA A 188 -19.11 12.07 0.88
C ALA A 188 -19.46 11.17 -0.33
N THR A 189 -20.60 11.41 -0.97
CA THR A 189 -21.09 10.68 -2.15
C THR A 189 -20.79 11.38 -3.47
N ASP A 190 -20.10 12.52 -3.44
CA ASP A 190 -19.73 13.23 -4.66
C ASP A 190 -18.43 12.65 -5.25
N GLY A 191 -18.30 12.74 -6.57
CA GLY A 191 -17.03 12.41 -7.23
C GLY A 191 -15.95 13.43 -6.88
N ALA A 192 -14.78 12.97 -6.43
CA ALA A 192 -13.64 13.84 -6.17
C ALA A 192 -12.96 14.27 -7.48
N THR A 193 -12.64 15.56 -7.61
CA THR A 193 -11.88 16.05 -8.76
C THR A 193 -10.39 15.83 -8.58
N VAL A 194 -9.64 15.87 -9.69
CA VAL A 194 -8.16 15.87 -9.65
C VAL A 194 -7.62 17.09 -8.88
N GLY A 195 -8.34 18.21 -8.87
CA GLY A 195 -7.99 19.40 -8.07
C GLY A 195 -7.99 19.12 -6.57
N GLN A 196 -9.02 18.45 -6.06
CA GLN A 196 -9.10 18.04 -4.65
C GLN A 196 -8.00 17.04 -4.29
N LEU A 197 -7.73 16.06 -5.17
CA LEU A 197 -6.66 15.09 -4.97
C LEU A 197 -5.28 15.76 -4.91
N ASN A 198 -5.01 16.70 -5.82
CA ASN A 198 -3.75 17.45 -5.83
C ASN A 198 -3.58 18.32 -4.58
N THR A 199 -4.66 18.95 -4.09
CA THR A 199 -4.63 19.72 -2.83
C THR A 199 -4.31 18.83 -1.63
N ALA A 200 -4.92 17.63 -1.56
CA ALA A 200 -4.62 16.65 -0.51
C ALA A 200 -3.15 16.18 -0.59
N ALA A 201 -2.67 15.85 -1.79
CA ALA A 201 -1.27 15.47 -2.02
C ALA A 201 -0.30 16.59 -1.63
N LYS A 202 -0.63 17.84 -1.96
CA LYS A 202 0.17 19.00 -1.56
C LYS A 202 0.21 19.17 -0.04
N THR A 203 -0.93 19.03 0.64
CA THR A 203 -1.00 19.14 2.11
C THR A 203 -0.10 18.09 2.78
N LEU A 204 -0.11 16.87 2.25
CA LEU A 204 0.80 15.81 2.71
C LEU A 204 2.27 16.18 2.47
N GLN A 205 2.60 16.67 1.28
CA GLN A 205 3.96 17.10 0.93
C GLN A 205 4.46 18.23 1.84
N ASP A 206 3.62 19.25 2.08
CA ASP A 206 3.94 20.36 2.98
C ASP A 206 4.24 19.85 4.41
N GLY A 207 3.49 18.85 4.89
CA GLY A 207 3.75 18.20 6.18
C GLY A 207 5.07 17.41 6.22
N ILE A 208 5.44 16.73 5.13
CA ILE A 208 6.74 16.04 5.01
C ILE A 208 7.88 17.05 5.07
N ASP A 209 7.76 18.18 4.37
CA ASP A 209 8.79 19.22 4.32
C ASP A 209 8.95 19.92 5.68
N ALA A 210 7.84 20.14 6.40
CA ALA A 210 7.87 20.63 7.77
C ALA A 210 8.63 19.67 8.71
N ASN A 211 8.35 18.36 8.63
CA ASN A 211 9.04 17.34 9.42
C ASN A 211 10.53 17.28 9.09
N LYS A 212 10.90 17.36 7.80
CA LYS A 212 12.30 17.39 7.36
C LYS A 212 13.06 18.57 7.96
N THR A 213 12.44 19.75 7.97
CA THR A 213 13.00 20.95 8.60
C THR A 213 13.21 20.75 10.10
N ALA A 214 12.21 20.23 10.81
CA ALA A 214 12.30 19.97 12.25
C ALA A 214 13.42 18.97 12.60
N ILE A 215 13.58 17.91 11.80
CA ILE A 215 14.70 16.97 11.94
C ILE A 215 16.04 17.67 11.77
N GLY A 216 16.16 18.56 10.78
CA GLY A 216 17.37 19.36 10.58
C GLY A 216 17.72 20.25 11.77
N VAL A 217 16.73 20.92 12.36
CA VAL A 217 16.91 21.74 13.58
C VAL A 217 17.36 20.87 14.76
N ASN A 218 16.70 19.73 14.97
CA ASN A 218 17.06 18.81 16.05
C ASN A 218 18.47 18.25 15.88
N ALA A 219 18.88 17.92 14.65
CA ALA A 219 20.24 17.49 14.36
C ALA A 219 21.28 18.57 14.71
N GLY A 220 20.99 19.84 14.41
CA GLY A 220 21.82 20.98 14.82
C GLY A 220 21.95 21.10 16.33
N ALA A 221 20.83 21.05 17.06
CA ALA A 221 20.82 21.11 18.52
C ALA A 221 21.63 19.95 19.16
N ILE A 222 21.53 18.74 18.61
CA ILE A 222 22.34 17.59 19.05
C ILE A 222 23.83 17.85 18.82
N ALA A 223 24.21 18.43 17.68
CA ALA A 223 25.60 18.77 17.39
C ALA A 223 26.16 19.82 18.38
N ASP A 224 25.37 20.86 18.69
CA ASP A 224 25.74 21.88 19.67
C ASP A 224 25.90 21.27 21.08
N GLN A 225 24.99 20.37 21.46
CA GLN A 225 25.06 19.68 22.75
C GLN A 225 26.30 18.78 22.84
N ARG A 226 26.68 18.09 21.76
CA ARG A 226 27.93 17.33 21.69
C ARG A 226 29.15 18.24 21.85
N LEU A 227 29.19 19.37 21.17
CA LEU A 227 30.28 20.34 21.31
C LEU A 227 30.39 20.89 22.74
N ALA A 228 29.26 21.11 23.41
CA ALA A 228 29.23 21.53 24.80
C ALA A 228 29.79 20.45 25.74
N LEU A 229 29.44 19.17 25.51
CA LEU A 229 29.98 18.03 26.25
C LEU A 229 31.49 17.89 26.03
N ASP A 230 31.97 18.00 24.80
CA ASP A 230 33.41 17.91 24.49
C ASP A 230 34.19 19.03 25.21
N LYS A 231 33.66 20.25 25.24
CA LYS A 231 34.25 21.37 26.00
C LYS A 231 34.26 21.13 27.50
N ALA A 232 33.19 20.57 28.05
CA ALA A 232 33.10 20.25 29.47
C ALA A 232 34.11 19.16 29.86
N GLN A 233 34.27 18.13 29.01
CA GLN A 233 35.26 17.08 29.22
C GLN A 233 36.69 17.64 29.20
N LEU A 234 37.01 18.49 28.21
CA LEU A 234 38.32 19.14 28.15
C LEU A 234 38.62 19.97 29.41
N ALA A 235 37.62 20.71 29.91
CA ALA A 235 37.76 21.47 31.15
C ALA A 235 37.98 20.56 32.37
N ALA A 236 37.28 19.42 32.44
CA ALA A 236 37.48 18.43 33.48
C ALA A 236 38.89 17.81 33.44
N ASP A 237 39.40 17.48 32.26
CA ASP A 237 40.74 16.92 32.07
C ASP A 237 41.83 17.94 32.48
N GLN A 238 41.63 19.22 32.15
CA GLN A 238 42.51 20.31 32.57
C GLN A 238 42.51 20.49 34.09
N ALA A 239 41.34 20.45 34.72
CA ALA A 239 41.21 20.52 36.17
C ALA A 239 41.89 19.31 36.85
N GLY A 240 41.72 18.11 36.31
CA GLY A 240 42.40 16.90 36.78
C GLY A 240 43.93 17.02 36.69
N THR A 241 44.44 17.52 35.57
CA THR A 241 45.87 17.77 35.38
C THR A 241 46.41 18.81 36.38
N ALA A 242 45.66 19.89 36.61
CA ALA A 242 46.03 20.91 37.58
C ALA A 242 46.06 20.35 39.01
N ALA A 243 45.11 19.48 39.38
CA ALA A 243 45.08 18.83 40.69
C ALA A 243 46.29 17.89 40.89
N VAL A 244 46.65 17.09 39.88
CA VAL A 244 47.85 16.23 39.94
C VAL A 244 49.12 17.07 40.13
N ASN A 245 49.25 18.18 39.39
CA ASN A 245 50.39 19.09 39.53
C ASN A 245 50.45 19.74 40.92
N ALA A 246 49.30 20.13 41.48
CA ALA A 246 49.23 20.67 42.83
C ALA A 246 49.64 19.64 43.89
N GLN A 247 49.18 18.38 43.75
CA GLN A 247 49.59 17.29 44.64
C GLN A 247 51.09 17.01 44.54
N ALA A 248 51.64 16.93 43.32
CA ALA A 248 53.07 16.75 43.11
C ALA A 248 53.90 17.88 43.75
N GLY A 249 53.41 19.13 43.67
CA GLY A 249 54.00 20.27 44.36
C GLY A 249 53.94 20.15 45.88
N ALA A 250 52.82 19.68 46.43
CA ALA A 250 52.66 19.44 47.87
C ALA A 250 53.58 18.32 48.37
N ASP A 251 53.71 17.21 47.62
CA ASP A 251 54.60 16.09 47.96
C ASP A 251 56.07 16.51 47.94
N ALA A 252 56.46 17.35 46.97
CA ALA A 252 57.79 17.92 46.90
C ALA A 252 58.07 18.82 48.13
N ALA A 253 57.10 19.64 48.53
CA ALA A 253 57.23 20.48 49.73
C ALA A 253 57.31 19.65 51.02
N ALA A 254 56.49 18.59 51.14
CA ALA A 254 56.55 17.66 52.27
C ALA A 254 57.90 16.95 52.36
N THR A 255 58.44 16.49 51.22
CA THR A 255 59.77 15.88 51.14
C THR A 255 60.87 16.87 51.58
N ALA A 256 60.80 18.12 51.13
CA ALA A 256 61.73 19.16 51.53
C ALA A 256 61.67 19.44 53.06
N ALA A 257 60.47 19.49 53.63
CA ALA A 257 60.27 19.67 55.07
C ALA A 257 60.83 18.49 55.88
N ALA A 258 60.59 17.24 55.43
CA ALA A 258 61.15 16.04 56.07
C ALA A 258 62.69 16.05 56.06
N ASN A 259 63.30 16.44 54.93
CA ASN A 259 64.76 16.57 54.83
C ASN A 259 65.30 17.67 55.76
N ALA A 260 64.60 18.80 55.88
CA ALA A 260 64.98 19.87 56.80
C ALA A 260 64.90 19.40 58.27
N GLN A 261 63.83 18.69 58.65
CA GLN A 261 63.65 18.13 59.98
C GLN A 261 64.76 17.10 60.32
N ALA A 262 65.08 16.19 59.39
CA ALA A 262 66.19 15.26 59.56
C ALA A 262 67.54 15.98 59.75
N GLY A 263 67.74 17.10 59.06
CA GLY A 263 68.89 17.99 59.28
C GLY A 263 68.92 18.60 60.69
N VAL A 264 67.78 19.06 61.20
CA VAL A 264 67.65 19.60 62.58
C VAL A 264 67.92 18.52 63.62
N GLU A 265 67.37 17.31 63.45
CA GLU A 265 67.59 16.18 64.36
C GLU A 265 69.06 15.76 64.41
N LYS A 266 69.73 15.71 63.25
CA LYS A 266 71.18 15.48 63.18
C LYS A 266 71.95 16.57 63.92
N ASN A 267 71.63 17.84 63.69
CA ASN A 267 72.27 18.96 64.40
C ASN A 267 72.04 18.88 65.92
N GLY A 268 70.84 18.49 66.36
CA GLY A 268 70.51 18.27 67.78
C GLY A 268 71.33 17.14 68.40
N ALA A 269 71.50 16.02 67.68
CA ALA A 269 72.36 14.92 68.11
C ALA A 269 73.83 15.33 68.21
N ASP A 270 74.33 16.09 67.22
CA ASP A 270 75.68 16.67 67.22
C ASP A 270 75.87 17.59 68.45
N ILE A 271 74.90 18.44 68.79
CA ILE A 271 74.91 19.29 70.00
C ILE A 271 74.95 18.46 71.28
N ALA A 272 74.14 17.40 71.38
CA ALA A 272 74.10 16.54 72.56
C ALA A 272 75.44 15.83 72.81
N ILE A 273 76.11 15.37 71.76
CA ILE A 273 77.46 14.79 71.84
C ILE A 273 78.46 15.84 72.34
N HIS A 274 78.40 17.08 71.83
CA HIS A 274 79.26 18.16 72.31
C HIS A 274 78.99 18.50 73.78
N GLN A 275 77.73 18.49 74.22
CA GLN A 275 77.37 18.73 75.62
C GLN A 275 77.90 17.63 76.54
N GLN A 276 77.77 16.36 76.15
CA GLN A 276 78.35 15.24 76.89
C GLN A 276 79.88 15.34 77.00
N ALA A 277 80.56 15.81 75.94
CA ALA A 277 81.99 16.08 75.97
C ALA A 277 82.37 17.23 76.94
N ILE A 278 81.55 18.28 77.00
CA ILE A 278 81.69 19.38 77.98
C ILE A 278 81.50 18.85 79.40
N ASP A 279 80.44 18.08 79.66
CA ASP A 279 80.15 17.55 80.99
C ASP A 279 81.26 16.61 81.48
N LYS A 280 81.81 15.78 80.60
CA LYS A 280 82.98 14.93 80.89
C LYS A 280 84.24 15.76 81.20
N ALA A 281 84.46 16.86 80.49
CA ALA A 281 85.55 17.80 80.78
C ALA A 281 85.37 18.51 82.13
N GLN A 282 84.13 18.87 82.49
CA GLN A 282 83.80 19.45 83.79
C GLN A 282 83.98 18.45 84.94
N GLN A 283 83.54 17.20 84.76
CA GLN A 283 83.78 16.13 85.75
C GLN A 283 85.28 15.86 85.93
N GLN A 284 86.07 15.85 84.85
CA GLN A 284 87.53 15.77 84.94
C GLN A 284 88.12 16.98 85.68
N GLY A 285 87.57 18.19 85.46
CA GLY A 285 87.94 19.39 86.21
C GLY A 285 87.62 19.31 87.71
N GLN A 286 86.47 18.72 88.07
CA GLN A 286 86.10 18.47 89.47
C GLN A 286 86.94 17.36 90.11
N GLN A 287 87.30 16.32 89.35
CA GLN A 287 88.25 15.28 89.78
C GLN A 287 89.64 15.88 90.04
N ASN A 288 90.14 16.73 89.14
CA ASN A 288 91.39 17.46 89.32
C ASN A 288 91.32 18.41 90.54
N ALA A 289 90.17 19.04 90.81
CA ALA A 289 89.96 19.85 92.01
C ALA A 289 89.91 19.00 93.30
N SER A 290 89.36 17.78 93.24
CA SER A 290 89.39 16.79 94.33
C SER A 290 90.81 16.29 94.61
N ASP A 291 91.63 16.11 93.57
CA ASP A 291 93.03 15.71 93.70
C ASP A 291 93.89 16.84 94.31
N ILE A 292 93.53 18.11 94.07
CA ILE A 292 94.14 19.30 94.71
C ILE A 292 93.69 19.44 96.18
N ALA A 293 92.45 19.09 96.52
CA ALA A 293 91.90 19.18 97.88
C ALA A 293 92.46 18.11 98.86
N ALA A 294 93.19 17.10 98.39
CA ALA A 294 93.83 16.08 99.23
C ALA A 294 95.18 16.53 99.85
N ASN A 295 95.66 17.76 99.58
CA ASN A 295 96.97 18.23 100.07
C ASN A 295 96.94 19.65 100.66
N LYS A 296 96.27 19.81 101.82
CA LYS A 296 96.63 20.67 102.98
C LYS A 296 95.41 21.28 103.69
N THR A 297 95.20 20.87 104.93
CA THR A 297 94.23 21.39 105.92
C THR A 297 94.73 22.67 106.60
N LEU A 298 93.83 23.65 106.83
CA LEU A 298 93.70 24.48 108.05
C LEU A 298 92.48 25.44 107.95
N THR A 299 91.34 24.99 108.50
CA THR A 299 90.52 25.57 109.59
C THR A 299 90.90 26.99 110.09
N GLU A 300 90.06 27.96 110.50
CA GLU A 300 88.63 28.32 110.52
C GLU A 300 88.59 29.79 111.02
N GLY A 301 87.48 30.50 110.82
CA GLY A 301 87.30 31.84 111.39
C GLY A 301 85.92 32.43 111.11
N ALA A 302 84.89 31.73 111.59
CA ALA A 302 83.54 32.27 111.71
C ALA A 302 83.53 33.55 112.56
N GLN A 303 82.94 34.65 112.05
CA GLN A 303 82.00 35.46 112.81
C GLN A 303 81.24 36.44 111.90
N LYS A 304 79.91 36.40 112.00
CA LYS A 304 78.88 37.29 111.40
C LYS A 304 78.44 36.89 109.99
N SER A 305 77.36 36.15 109.75
CA SER A 305 76.10 35.96 110.51
C SER A 305 75.48 37.24 111.08
N ALA A 306 75.65 38.37 110.40
CA ALA A 306 74.89 39.58 110.69
C ALA A 306 74.16 40.17 109.47
N ASP A 307 74.62 39.92 108.23
CA ASP A 307 74.06 40.64 107.07
C ASP A 307 73.30 39.73 106.08
N LEU A 308 72.70 38.66 106.60
CA LEU A 308 71.47 38.10 106.03
C LEU A 308 70.30 38.96 106.54
N ALA A 309 70.05 40.13 105.96
CA ALA A 309 68.76 40.80 106.15
C ALA A 309 68.35 41.85 105.10
N GLN A 310 69.26 42.55 104.41
CA GLN A 310 68.85 43.81 103.75
C GLN A 310 68.95 43.90 102.23
N ALA A 311 69.31 42.84 101.50
CA ALA A 311 69.30 42.90 100.03
C ALA A 311 68.44 41.82 99.35
N THR A 312 67.59 41.14 100.11
CA THR A 312 66.35 40.53 99.64
C THR A 312 65.39 41.56 98.99
N ALA A 313 65.68 42.87 99.08
CA ALA A 313 64.81 43.95 98.60
C ALA A 313 65.07 44.44 97.16
N ASN A 314 66.21 44.14 96.52
CA ASN A 314 66.50 44.71 95.18
C ASN A 314 66.41 43.72 94.01
N THR A 315 66.03 42.47 94.27
CA THR A 315 65.73 41.47 93.23
C THR A 315 64.24 41.46 92.82
N ALA A 316 63.38 42.22 93.51
CA ALA A 316 61.92 42.11 93.35
C ALA A 316 61.26 43.15 92.42
N THR A 317 61.96 44.21 91.97
CA THR A 317 61.29 45.31 91.21
C THR A 317 61.65 45.38 89.71
N THR A 318 62.61 44.58 89.21
CA THR A 318 62.96 44.59 87.77
C THR A 318 62.72 43.26 87.04
N ALA A 319 62.32 42.19 87.76
CA ALA A 319 61.96 40.89 87.14
C ALA A 319 60.43 40.72 86.94
N ALA A 320 59.61 41.64 87.44
CA ALA A 320 58.14 41.59 87.29
C ALA A 320 57.60 42.31 86.04
N ALA A 321 58.42 43.10 85.31
CA ALA A 321 57.97 43.85 84.13
C ALA A 321 58.16 43.12 82.77
N GLY A 322 58.89 41.99 82.74
CA GLY A 322 59.11 41.20 81.52
C GLY A 322 58.26 39.92 81.42
N ALA A 323 57.84 39.37 82.56
CA ALA A 323 57.06 38.12 82.62
C ALA A 323 55.61 38.33 82.15
N GLN A 324 55.02 39.50 82.38
CA GLN A 324 53.65 39.81 81.93
C GLN A 324 53.57 40.09 80.41
N LEU A 325 54.59 40.70 79.80
CA LEU A 325 54.63 40.98 78.35
C LEU A 325 54.83 39.71 77.48
N THR A 326 55.41 38.66 78.06
CA THR A 326 55.64 37.36 77.40
C THR A 326 54.45 36.42 77.58
N ALA A 327 53.76 36.49 78.72
CA ALA A 327 52.51 35.77 78.97
C ALA A 327 51.33 36.35 78.17
N ASP A 328 51.23 37.67 78.03
CA ASP A 328 50.13 38.32 77.28
C ASP A 328 50.27 38.13 75.75
N LYS A 329 51.50 38.05 75.22
CA LYS A 329 51.76 37.69 73.81
C LYS A 329 51.58 36.20 73.52
N ALA A 330 51.91 35.34 74.48
CA ALA A 330 51.65 33.90 74.38
C ALA A 330 50.15 33.60 74.40
N GLN A 331 49.37 34.30 75.24
CA GLN A 331 47.91 34.15 75.29
C GLN A 331 47.22 34.70 74.02
N ALA A 332 47.65 35.85 73.49
CA ALA A 332 47.11 36.39 72.23
C ALA A 332 47.38 35.48 71.02
N GLY A 333 48.54 34.82 70.96
CA GLY A 333 48.84 33.81 69.92
C GLY A 333 48.05 32.51 70.07
N VAL A 334 47.77 32.10 71.32
CA VAL A 334 46.89 30.96 71.62
C VAL A 334 45.44 31.26 71.22
N ASP A 335 44.94 32.48 71.50
CA ASP A 335 43.59 32.89 71.14
C ASP A 335 43.42 33.06 69.61
N ASP A 336 44.43 33.58 68.90
CA ASP A 336 44.43 33.71 67.43
C ASP A 336 44.47 32.33 66.74
N ASN A 337 45.23 31.38 67.30
CA ASN A 337 45.21 29.99 66.84
C ASN A 337 43.89 29.28 67.19
N ALA A 338 43.29 29.54 68.36
CA ALA A 338 41.99 28.98 68.73
C ALA A 338 40.88 29.47 67.79
N GLN A 339 40.91 30.76 67.38
CA GLN A 339 39.98 31.31 66.39
C GLN A 339 40.20 30.74 64.98
N LYS A 340 41.45 30.56 64.54
CA LYS A 340 41.76 29.90 63.25
C LYS A 340 41.33 28.43 63.24
N ILE A 341 41.51 27.71 64.34
CA ILE A 341 41.06 26.32 64.50
C ILE A 341 39.53 26.25 64.48
N ALA A 342 38.84 27.17 65.17
CA ALA A 342 37.38 27.25 65.14
C ALA A 342 36.85 27.55 63.73
N LYS A 343 37.49 28.47 63.01
CA LYS A 343 37.14 28.77 61.61
C LYS A 343 37.41 27.58 60.68
N ASN A 344 38.57 26.94 60.79
CA ASN A 344 38.90 25.73 60.02
C ASN A 344 37.92 24.60 60.31
N SER A 345 37.50 24.44 61.57
CA SER A 345 36.49 23.44 61.96
C SER A 345 35.11 23.74 61.36
N SER A 346 34.72 25.02 61.31
CA SER A 346 33.50 25.46 60.62
C SER A 346 33.57 25.25 59.10
N ASP A 347 34.71 25.59 58.47
CA ASP A 347 34.94 25.41 57.04
C ASP A 347 34.94 23.92 56.66
N ILE A 348 35.54 23.06 57.51
CA ILE A 348 35.45 21.59 57.38
C ILE A 348 33.99 21.12 57.48
N GLY A 349 33.20 21.66 58.41
CA GLY A 349 31.77 21.37 58.52
C GLY A 349 30.99 21.73 57.25
N SER A 350 31.20 22.92 56.71
CA SER A 350 30.58 23.36 55.44
C SER A 350 31.03 22.50 54.26
N ASN A 351 32.32 22.18 54.15
CA ASN A 351 32.85 21.31 53.09
C ASN A 351 32.30 19.89 53.19
N THR A 352 32.16 19.35 54.39
CA THR A 352 31.56 18.03 54.63
C THR A 352 30.11 17.99 54.14
N GLN A 353 29.34 19.07 54.39
CA GLN A 353 27.96 19.18 53.93
C GLN A 353 27.86 19.33 52.41
N GLN A 354 28.74 20.12 51.79
CA GLN A 354 28.81 20.24 50.32
C GLN A 354 29.20 18.92 49.64
N ILE A 355 30.10 18.14 50.24
CA ILE A 355 30.45 16.80 49.75
C ILE A 355 29.24 15.89 49.84
N ALA A 356 28.52 15.87 50.97
CA ALA A 356 27.30 15.06 51.12
C ALA A 356 26.21 15.43 50.09
N ASP A 357 25.98 16.73 49.86
CA ASP A 357 25.02 17.19 48.83
C ASP A 357 25.47 16.82 47.41
N THR A 358 26.77 16.90 47.14
CA THR A 358 27.34 16.51 45.84
C THR A 358 27.22 15.00 45.62
N THR A 359 27.51 14.19 46.64
CA THR A 359 27.32 12.73 46.60
C THR A 359 25.86 12.36 46.37
N ASN A 360 24.90 13.04 47.02
CA ASN A 360 23.48 12.81 46.80
C ASN A 360 23.04 13.15 45.38
N LYS A 361 23.49 14.28 44.82
CA LYS A 361 23.24 14.65 43.42
C LYS A 361 23.87 13.66 42.44
N PHE A 362 25.08 13.18 42.73
CA PHE A 362 25.76 12.17 41.92
C PHE A 362 25.01 10.84 41.92
N ASN A 363 24.53 10.39 43.08
CA ASN A 363 23.72 9.17 43.18
C ASN A 363 22.39 9.29 42.44
N GLN A 364 21.71 10.44 42.53
CA GLN A 364 20.48 10.70 41.75
C GLN A 364 20.76 10.72 40.24
N PHE A 365 21.88 11.31 39.82
CA PHE A 365 22.29 11.30 38.42
C PHE A 365 22.64 9.89 37.92
N ALA A 366 23.31 9.09 38.75
CA ALA A 366 23.63 7.70 38.45
C ALA A 366 22.35 6.86 38.29
N GLU A 367 21.38 6.97 39.21
CA GLU A 367 20.07 6.32 39.10
C GLU A 367 19.28 6.77 37.86
N ALA A 368 19.26 8.09 37.57
CA ALA A 368 18.60 8.62 36.39
C ALA A 368 19.25 8.08 35.09
N THR A 369 20.58 7.95 35.07
CA THR A 369 21.32 7.36 33.96
C THR A 369 20.97 5.89 33.78
N THR A 370 20.99 5.10 34.86
CA THR A 370 20.61 3.67 34.82
C THR A 370 19.17 3.47 34.34
N ASN A 371 18.23 4.28 34.82
CA ASN A 371 16.82 4.22 34.39
C ASN A 371 16.66 4.57 32.91
N THR A 372 17.35 5.63 32.45
CA THR A 372 17.32 6.04 31.04
C THR A 372 17.92 4.96 30.14
N THR A 373 19.05 4.35 30.54
CA THR A 373 19.65 3.24 29.80
C THR A 373 18.72 2.03 29.72
N SER A 374 18.03 1.69 30.81
CA SER A 374 17.07 0.58 30.83
C SER A 374 15.84 0.84 29.94
N GLU A 375 15.29 2.05 29.94
CA GLU A 375 14.21 2.43 29.01
C GLU A 375 14.66 2.38 27.54
N LEU A 376 15.88 2.85 27.26
CA LEU A 376 16.42 2.86 25.90
C LEU A 376 16.65 1.43 25.39
N ASP A 377 17.19 0.55 26.24
CA ASP A 377 17.39 -0.88 25.94
C ASP A 377 16.05 -1.60 25.69
N GLY A 378 15.02 -1.29 26.48
CA GLY A 378 13.65 -1.77 26.26
C GLY A 378 13.06 -1.33 24.92
N LYS A 379 13.23 -0.04 24.56
CA LYS A 379 12.77 0.50 23.26
C LYS A 379 13.54 -0.10 22.08
N LEU A 380 14.87 -0.25 22.21
CA LEU A 380 15.73 -0.90 21.21
C LEU A 380 15.33 -2.36 20.99
N THR A 381 15.05 -3.09 22.07
CA THR A 381 14.57 -4.48 22.00
C THR A 381 13.20 -4.57 21.30
N GLN A 382 12.28 -3.65 21.57
CA GLN A 382 10.99 -3.58 20.86
C GLN A 382 11.16 -3.26 19.37
N GLN A 383 12.00 -2.29 19.02
CA GLN A 383 12.29 -1.94 17.62
C GLN A 383 12.98 -3.08 16.89
N ALA A 384 13.93 -3.77 17.50
CA ALA A 384 14.57 -4.95 16.93
C ALA A 384 13.55 -6.06 16.64
N GLY A 385 12.59 -6.28 17.54
CA GLY A 385 11.49 -7.22 17.33
C GLY A 385 10.55 -6.83 16.17
N GLN A 386 10.27 -5.53 15.99
CA GLN A 386 9.50 -5.02 14.85
C GLN A 386 10.27 -5.20 13.53
N LEU A 387 11.55 -4.85 13.50
CA LEU A 387 12.42 -5.02 12.34
C LEU A 387 12.50 -6.48 11.91
N ASN A 388 12.64 -7.41 12.85
CA ASN A 388 12.72 -8.83 12.53
C ASN A 388 11.43 -9.37 11.90
N ARG A 389 10.25 -8.86 12.31
CA ARG A 389 8.97 -9.18 11.66
C ARG A 389 8.88 -8.64 10.24
N VAL A 390 9.33 -7.39 10.03
CA VAL A 390 9.37 -6.77 8.70
C VAL A 390 10.33 -7.53 7.78
N ASP A 391 11.50 -7.93 8.27
CA ASP A 391 12.47 -8.71 7.49
C ASP A 391 11.89 -10.08 7.11
N THR A 392 11.26 -10.78 8.08
CA THR A 392 10.59 -12.06 7.83
C THR A 392 9.49 -11.93 6.76
N GLN A 393 8.66 -10.89 6.83
CA GLN A 393 7.62 -10.63 5.84
C GLN A 393 8.22 -10.31 4.46
N THR A 394 9.30 -9.53 4.42
CA THR A 394 10.00 -9.17 3.19
C THR A 394 10.58 -10.41 2.52
N GLN A 395 11.23 -11.29 3.27
CA GLN A 395 11.73 -12.57 2.74
C GLN A 395 10.60 -13.45 2.20
N SER A 396 9.44 -13.50 2.87
CA SER A 396 8.26 -14.24 2.40
C SER A 396 7.71 -13.68 1.08
N ASN A 397 7.62 -12.35 0.98
CA ASN A 397 7.18 -11.67 -0.22
C ASN A 397 8.15 -11.91 -1.39
N THR A 398 9.46 -11.83 -1.15
CA THR A 398 10.50 -12.13 -2.15
C THR A 398 10.38 -13.55 -2.70
N ARG A 399 10.15 -14.56 -1.84
CA ARG A 399 9.93 -15.94 -2.28
C ARG A 399 8.66 -16.07 -3.13
N SER A 400 7.58 -15.40 -2.72
CA SER A 400 6.30 -15.42 -3.43
C SER A 400 6.42 -14.77 -4.81
N ILE A 401 7.12 -13.64 -4.91
CA ILE A 401 7.43 -12.97 -6.17
C ILE A 401 8.31 -13.85 -7.06
N GLY A 402 9.32 -14.53 -6.49
CA GLY A 402 10.15 -15.47 -7.24
C GLY A 402 9.34 -16.64 -7.83
N GLN A 403 8.44 -17.23 -7.04
CA GLN A 403 7.53 -18.28 -7.53
C GLN A 403 6.58 -17.78 -8.61
N LEU A 404 6.07 -16.55 -8.47
CA LEU A 404 5.22 -15.92 -9.48
C LEU A 404 5.98 -15.68 -10.79
N SER A 405 7.22 -15.17 -10.71
CA SER A 405 8.11 -14.99 -11.85
C SER A 405 8.34 -16.30 -12.60
N SER A 406 8.68 -17.39 -11.89
CA SER A 406 8.86 -18.70 -12.53
C SER A 406 7.58 -19.24 -13.19
N ARG A 407 6.40 -18.94 -12.63
CA ARG A 407 5.11 -19.29 -13.25
C ARG A 407 4.83 -18.46 -14.50
N MET A 408 5.18 -17.17 -14.49
CA MET A 408 5.06 -16.31 -15.66
C MET A 408 5.97 -16.79 -16.80
N ASP A 409 7.22 -17.15 -16.52
CA ASP A 409 8.14 -17.67 -17.54
C ASP A 409 7.62 -18.97 -18.18
N GLN A 410 7.03 -19.86 -17.36
CA GLN A 410 6.38 -21.07 -17.85
C GLN A 410 5.15 -20.78 -18.70
N PHE A 411 4.38 -19.75 -18.34
CA PHE A 411 3.21 -19.32 -19.09
C PHE A 411 3.61 -18.74 -20.46
N ASP A 412 4.61 -17.86 -20.51
CA ASP A 412 5.16 -17.30 -21.75
C ASP A 412 5.70 -18.39 -22.68
N THR A 413 6.41 -19.38 -22.10
CA THR A 413 6.89 -20.54 -22.87
C THR A 413 5.71 -21.33 -23.49
N ARG A 414 4.62 -21.51 -22.74
CA ARG A 414 3.42 -22.20 -23.24
C ARG A 414 2.70 -21.39 -24.32
N LEU A 415 2.62 -20.07 -24.18
CA LEU A 415 2.07 -19.17 -25.19
C LEU A 415 2.88 -19.26 -26.49
N GLY A 416 4.22 -19.16 -26.41
CA GLY A 416 5.08 -19.31 -27.59
C GLY A 416 4.92 -20.67 -28.28
N GLN A 417 4.75 -21.75 -27.51
CA GLN A 417 4.45 -23.08 -28.06
C GLN A 417 3.06 -23.15 -28.73
N GLN A 418 2.07 -22.45 -28.19
CA GLN A 418 0.74 -22.36 -28.79
C GLN A 418 0.78 -21.56 -30.11
N ASP A 419 1.49 -20.43 -30.14
CA ASP A 419 1.65 -19.62 -31.35
C ASP A 419 2.34 -20.41 -32.46
N ALA A 420 3.37 -21.18 -32.13
CA ALA A 420 4.03 -22.06 -33.09
C ALA A 420 3.09 -23.14 -33.65
N LYS A 421 2.23 -23.73 -32.80
CA LYS A 421 1.21 -24.71 -33.23
C LYS A 421 0.15 -24.09 -34.13
N ILE A 422 -0.32 -22.89 -33.81
CA ILE A 422 -1.30 -22.15 -34.62
C ILE A 422 -0.71 -21.82 -35.99
N ASN A 423 0.53 -21.34 -36.04
CA ASN A 423 1.21 -21.04 -37.30
C ASN A 423 1.41 -22.30 -38.16
N HIS A 424 1.75 -23.42 -37.53
CA HIS A 424 1.86 -24.71 -38.23
C HIS A 424 0.50 -25.20 -38.75
N LEU A 425 -0.56 -25.03 -37.98
CA LEU A 425 -1.92 -25.36 -38.41
C LEU A 425 -2.34 -24.53 -39.62
N ASN A 426 -2.11 -23.22 -39.60
CA ASN A 426 -2.41 -22.34 -40.73
C ASN A 426 -1.65 -22.74 -42.01
N LYS A 427 -0.37 -23.10 -41.90
CA LYS A 427 0.42 -23.60 -43.04
C LYS A 427 -0.16 -24.90 -43.63
N ARG A 428 -0.54 -25.86 -42.78
CA ARG A 428 -1.17 -27.11 -43.22
C ARG A 428 -2.54 -26.90 -43.84
N LEU A 429 -3.36 -25.99 -43.30
CA LEU A 429 -4.64 -25.62 -43.88
C LEU A 429 -4.47 -24.99 -45.26
N ASN A 430 -3.54 -24.05 -45.41
CA ASN A 430 -3.25 -23.42 -46.71
C ASN A 430 -2.80 -24.46 -47.75
N ALA A 431 -1.95 -25.41 -47.34
CA ALA A 431 -1.51 -26.50 -48.20
C ALA A 431 -2.63 -27.52 -48.54
N GLY A 432 -3.57 -27.74 -47.61
CA GLY A 432 -4.78 -28.52 -47.89
C GLY A 432 -5.68 -27.87 -48.93
N VAL A 433 -5.85 -26.55 -48.89
CA VAL A 433 -6.59 -25.79 -49.91
C VAL A 433 -5.86 -25.82 -51.26
N ALA A 434 -4.53 -25.68 -51.26
CA ALA A 434 -3.73 -25.83 -52.48
C ALA A 434 -3.90 -27.23 -53.12
N SER A 435 -3.99 -28.30 -52.31
CA SER A 435 -4.31 -29.65 -52.79
C SER A 435 -5.69 -29.72 -53.44
N ALA A 436 -6.70 -29.08 -52.86
CA ALA A 436 -8.05 -29.04 -53.43
C ALA A 436 -8.06 -28.34 -54.79
N PHE A 437 -7.36 -27.20 -54.93
CA PHE A 437 -7.17 -26.54 -56.23
C PHE A 437 -6.42 -27.43 -57.22
N ALA A 438 -5.38 -28.15 -56.78
CA ALA A 438 -4.67 -29.06 -57.66
C ALA A 438 -5.60 -30.18 -58.19
N MET A 439 -6.49 -30.73 -57.36
CA MET A 439 -7.46 -31.76 -57.79
C MET A 439 -8.54 -31.22 -58.74
N SER A 440 -8.99 -29.97 -58.56
CA SER A 440 -10.02 -29.38 -59.41
C SER A 440 -9.53 -29.18 -60.84
N GLN A 441 -8.23 -28.94 -61.02
CA GLN A 441 -7.63 -28.75 -62.34
C GLN A 441 -7.36 -30.06 -63.10
N ILE A 442 -7.61 -31.25 -62.51
CA ILE A 442 -7.45 -32.52 -63.22
C ILE A 442 -8.58 -32.68 -64.25
N PRO A 443 -8.27 -32.73 -65.57
CA PRO A 443 -9.27 -32.90 -66.61
C PRO A 443 -10.04 -34.22 -66.47
N GLN A 444 -11.31 -34.20 -66.89
CA GLN A 444 -12.20 -35.37 -66.87
C GLN A 444 -12.45 -35.87 -68.28
N VAL A 445 -12.54 -37.20 -68.45
CA VAL A 445 -12.87 -37.82 -69.74
C VAL A 445 -14.32 -37.55 -70.13
N MET A 446 -14.53 -37.12 -71.37
CA MET A 446 -15.85 -36.81 -71.94
C MET A 446 -16.29 -37.80 -73.02
N THR A 447 -15.46 -38.81 -73.33
CA THR A 447 -15.69 -39.79 -74.40
C THR A 447 -16.09 -41.13 -73.81
N PRO A 448 -17.26 -41.70 -74.16
CA PRO A 448 -17.71 -43.00 -73.66
C PRO A 448 -16.75 -44.14 -74.01
N GLY A 449 -16.43 -44.99 -73.02
CA GLY A 449 -15.51 -46.13 -73.15
C GLY A 449 -14.02 -45.77 -73.03
N ALA A 450 -13.68 -44.49 -72.86
CA ALA A 450 -12.29 -44.03 -72.74
C ALA A 450 -11.88 -43.79 -71.28
N SER A 451 -10.56 -43.86 -71.05
CA SER A 451 -9.91 -43.50 -69.79
C SER A 451 -8.93 -42.35 -70.02
N MET A 452 -8.80 -41.46 -69.04
CA MET A 452 -7.91 -40.31 -69.07
C MET A 452 -7.11 -40.24 -67.78
N PHE A 453 -5.79 -40.08 -67.92
CA PHE A 453 -4.90 -39.70 -66.84
C PHE A 453 -4.58 -38.20 -66.94
N GLY A 454 -4.66 -37.50 -65.81
CA GLY A 454 -4.41 -36.06 -65.74
C GLY A 454 -3.60 -35.68 -64.52
N ILE A 455 -2.84 -34.59 -64.65
CA ILE A 455 -2.08 -33.98 -63.56
C ILE A 455 -2.58 -32.54 -63.41
N GLY A 456 -2.82 -32.13 -62.16
CA GLY A 456 -3.22 -30.77 -61.81
C GLY A 456 -2.25 -30.16 -60.82
N GLY A 457 -2.05 -28.85 -60.91
CA GLY A 457 -1.25 -28.06 -59.97
C GLY A 457 -2.13 -27.01 -59.31
N GLY A 458 -1.87 -26.73 -58.04
CA GLY A 458 -2.62 -25.74 -57.27
C GLY A 458 -1.73 -24.97 -56.31
N THR A 459 -2.00 -23.69 -56.14
CA THR A 459 -1.32 -22.82 -55.17
C THR A 459 -2.35 -22.07 -54.35
N PHE A 460 -2.06 -21.82 -53.08
CA PHE A 460 -2.87 -20.99 -52.21
C PHE A 460 -1.99 -20.39 -51.11
N HIS A 461 -1.92 -19.05 -51.06
CA HIS A 461 -0.92 -18.33 -50.25
C HIS A 461 0.49 -18.91 -50.45
N ASP A 462 1.24 -19.15 -49.38
CA ASP A 462 2.63 -19.64 -49.40
C ASP A 462 2.74 -21.17 -49.59
N SER A 463 1.68 -21.84 -50.05
CA SER A 463 1.65 -23.30 -50.21
C SER A 463 1.25 -23.70 -51.62
N SER A 464 1.89 -24.76 -52.11
CA SER A 464 1.56 -25.39 -53.39
C SER A 464 1.32 -26.89 -53.23
N ALA A 465 0.61 -27.46 -54.20
CA ALA A 465 0.29 -28.87 -54.27
C ALA A 465 0.21 -29.37 -55.71
N VAL A 466 0.44 -30.66 -55.86
CA VAL A 466 0.31 -31.39 -57.12
C VAL A 466 -0.69 -32.52 -56.92
N ALA A 467 -1.56 -32.70 -57.91
CA ALA A 467 -2.55 -33.74 -57.96
C ALA A 467 -2.36 -34.60 -59.22
N MET A 468 -2.67 -35.87 -59.12
CA MET A 468 -2.78 -36.79 -60.24
C MET A 468 -4.10 -37.52 -60.15
N GLY A 469 -4.71 -37.83 -61.28
CA GLY A 469 -5.99 -38.52 -61.29
C GLY A 469 -6.24 -39.31 -62.56
N LEU A 470 -7.11 -40.30 -62.41
CA LEU A 470 -7.60 -41.15 -63.48
C LEU A 470 -9.12 -40.99 -63.54
N SER A 471 -9.67 -40.78 -64.73
CA SER A 471 -11.12 -40.81 -64.95
C SER A 471 -11.47 -41.75 -66.09
N THR A 472 -12.57 -42.48 -65.96
CA THR A 472 -13.06 -43.44 -66.94
C THR A 472 -14.56 -43.26 -67.13
N ALA A 473 -15.00 -43.18 -68.38
CA ALA A 473 -16.41 -43.15 -68.74
C ALA A 473 -16.83 -44.52 -69.29
N THR A 474 -17.90 -45.10 -68.76
CA THR A 474 -18.49 -46.33 -69.31
C THR A 474 -19.36 -45.99 -70.51
N GLN A 475 -19.61 -46.97 -71.38
CA GLN A 475 -20.51 -46.77 -72.53
C GLN A 475 -21.96 -46.48 -72.13
N GLY A 476 -22.34 -46.75 -70.87
CA GLY A 476 -23.67 -46.49 -70.31
C GLY A 476 -23.83 -45.12 -69.65
N GLY A 477 -22.97 -44.15 -69.94
CA GLY A 477 -23.10 -42.76 -69.45
C GLY A 477 -22.62 -42.52 -68.01
N MET A 478 -21.99 -43.50 -67.36
CA MET A 478 -21.41 -43.34 -66.01
C MET A 478 -19.95 -42.92 -66.11
N VAL A 479 -19.55 -41.87 -65.37
CA VAL A 479 -18.16 -41.42 -65.27
C VAL A 479 -17.65 -41.59 -63.84
N VAL A 480 -16.51 -42.26 -63.70
CA VAL A 480 -15.83 -42.43 -62.42
C VAL A 480 -14.49 -41.69 -62.47
N LYS A 481 -14.16 -40.94 -61.42
CA LYS A 481 -12.89 -40.22 -61.27
C LYS A 481 -12.25 -40.58 -59.94
N PHE A 482 -10.96 -40.87 -59.98
CA PHE A 482 -10.09 -41.01 -58.81
C PHE A 482 -8.97 -39.98 -58.91
N SER A 483 -8.62 -39.35 -57.79
CA SER A 483 -7.51 -38.41 -57.72
C SER A 483 -6.77 -38.52 -56.39
N GLY A 484 -5.46 -38.28 -56.44
CA GLY A 484 -4.61 -38.15 -55.28
C GLY A 484 -3.76 -36.88 -55.36
N THR A 485 -3.41 -36.33 -54.20
CA THR A 485 -2.58 -35.12 -54.07
C THR A 485 -1.44 -35.30 -53.10
N ALA A 486 -0.37 -34.56 -53.32
CA ALA A 486 0.66 -34.26 -52.34
C ALA A 486 0.91 -32.74 -52.31
N ASN A 487 1.20 -32.18 -51.14
CA ASN A 487 1.49 -30.75 -51.00
C ASN A 487 2.84 -30.44 -50.33
N THR A 488 3.18 -29.16 -50.33
CA THR A 488 4.42 -28.60 -49.77
C THR A 488 4.59 -28.78 -48.26
N GLN A 489 3.54 -29.15 -47.53
CA GLN A 489 3.63 -29.50 -46.10
C GLN A 489 3.80 -31.01 -45.87
N GLY A 490 3.93 -31.79 -46.95
CA GLY A 490 4.09 -33.25 -46.90
C GLY A 490 2.79 -34.01 -46.62
N ASP A 491 1.63 -33.34 -46.69
CA ASP A 491 0.33 -33.99 -46.53
C ASP A 491 -0.16 -34.57 -47.86
N TYR A 492 -0.87 -35.71 -47.77
CA TYR A 492 -1.44 -36.43 -48.90
C TYR A 492 -2.96 -36.50 -48.79
N GLY A 493 -3.65 -36.49 -49.92
CA GLY A 493 -5.10 -36.56 -49.99
C GLY A 493 -5.55 -37.48 -51.11
N LEU A 494 -6.67 -38.17 -50.93
CA LEU A 494 -7.29 -39.04 -51.93
C LEU A 494 -8.78 -38.67 -52.06
N GLY A 495 -9.27 -38.67 -53.28
CA GLY A 495 -10.67 -38.40 -53.60
C GLY A 495 -11.15 -39.30 -54.72
N ALA A 496 -12.42 -39.69 -54.64
CA ALA A 496 -13.10 -40.45 -55.69
C ALA A 496 -14.51 -39.91 -55.87
N GLY A 497 -14.99 -39.89 -57.11
CA GLY A 497 -16.33 -39.43 -57.45
C GLY A 497 -16.92 -40.24 -58.60
N VAL A 498 -18.24 -40.37 -58.60
CA VAL A 498 -19.01 -41.00 -59.66
C VAL A 498 -20.13 -40.05 -60.07
N GLY A 499 -20.37 -39.94 -61.38
CA GLY A 499 -21.47 -39.17 -61.94
C GLY A 499 -22.15 -39.96 -63.06
N TRP A 500 -23.43 -39.68 -63.27
CA TRP A 500 -24.23 -40.29 -64.33
C TRP A 500 -24.76 -39.19 -65.24
N GLN A 501 -24.56 -39.36 -66.54
CA GLN A 501 -25.10 -38.49 -67.58
C GLN A 501 -26.31 -39.20 -68.19
N PHE A 502 -27.49 -38.58 -68.09
CA PHE A 502 -28.76 -39.10 -68.57
C PHE A 502 -29.32 -38.28 -69.73
#